data_AF-A0A1E1XKG0-F1
#
_entry.id   AF-A0A1E1XKG0-F1
#
_cell.length_a   1.000
_cell.length_b   1.000
_cell.length_c   1.000
_cell.angle_alpha   90.00
_cell.angle_beta   90.00
_cell.angle_gamma   90.00
#
_symmetry.space_group_name_H-M   'P 1'
#
loop_
_entity.id
_entity.type
_entity.pdbx_description
1 polymer ?
#
loop_
_entity_poly.entity_id
_entity_poly.type
_entity_poly.pdbx_seq_one_letter_code
_entity_poly.pdbx_strand_id
1 'polypeptide(L)'
;LPLVTLSEQPAGVTVPGHLSPADWRKVRSLALIELTALFDRLGITYARRKNTRRRAKESLLYGVPLTTLLEQDNLRHVQAEQKVPLVIRKILDHLRRHGLQEEGILRVSGSALKIDALRSELESCYNGCRSPEQLGVVLSRFGVHEVAGLLKQLLRNLPEPLLTNKYAEAFLLVQGIPTLLEQIKALNLLVLLLPEANRATLLALVNFLADVTERDGRNRMSVQNVAMIMAPNLFAPKRRKATEDNLRVARAATSVTRMLIWYQQLLWIVPSQFMGQIRLEYRIHYEKKHAKENKKKRNQRKERATWFEPRENEDGLLRVRVDHEGSAGTTHQVALNDATTAGSVVGEVFLAMNFEARKRDISTGGGSPHRRSSEQQSSDHRFATDVNTFLQYHWLYEVGGYIGWRQLEHNTNVTAVRAENPVAEWVVRCNHSR
;
A
#
# COMPACT_ATOMS: atom_id res chain seq x y z
N LEU A 1 -19.60 5.06 14.69
CA LEU A 1 -19.56 5.99 13.54
C LEU A 1 -20.53 5.43 12.51
N PRO A 2 -21.21 6.25 11.70
CA PRO A 2 -22.08 5.69 10.65
C PRO A 2 -21.25 4.89 9.64
N LEU A 3 -21.88 3.93 8.98
CA LEU A 3 -21.27 3.20 7.89
C LEU A 3 -21.20 4.09 6.66
N VAL A 4 -20.05 4.12 5.99
CA VAL A 4 -19.85 4.80 4.71
C VAL A 4 -19.19 3.81 3.77
N THR A 5 -19.80 3.59 2.62
CA THR A 5 -19.29 2.70 1.58
C THR A 5 -18.85 3.49 0.37
N LEU A 6 -17.95 2.91 -0.42
CA LEU A 6 -17.57 3.48 -1.71
C LEU A 6 -18.68 3.23 -2.71
N SER A 7 -18.86 4.19 -3.61
CA SER A 7 -19.60 3.93 -4.84
C SER A 7 -18.86 2.86 -5.66
N GLU A 8 -19.62 2.02 -6.36
CA GLU A 8 -19.04 1.07 -7.30
C GLU A 8 -18.23 1.80 -8.38
N GLN A 9 -17.03 1.28 -8.65
CA GLN A 9 -16.13 1.78 -9.68
C GLN A 9 -15.75 0.60 -10.58
N PRO A 10 -16.35 0.48 -11.78
CA PRO A 10 -16.07 -0.65 -12.68
C PRO A 10 -14.58 -0.77 -13.02
N ALA A 11 -13.90 0.37 -13.23
CA ALA A 11 -12.46 0.44 -13.47
C ALA A 11 -11.58 0.20 -12.22
N GLY A 12 -12.18 -0.27 -11.12
CA GLY A 12 -11.53 -0.60 -9.87
C GLY A 12 -11.03 0.61 -9.10
N VAL A 13 -10.59 0.36 -7.87
CA VAL A 13 -9.93 1.37 -7.03
C VAL A 13 -8.43 1.35 -7.24
N THR A 14 -7.75 2.42 -6.84
CA THR A 14 -6.30 2.51 -6.85
C THR A 14 -5.81 2.81 -5.45
N VAL A 15 -4.81 2.07 -4.98
CA VAL A 15 -4.19 2.27 -3.67
C VAL A 15 -2.70 2.67 -3.80
N PRO A 16 -2.09 3.30 -2.77
CA PRO A 16 -0.68 3.62 -2.77
C PRO A 16 0.19 2.40 -3.04
N GLY A 17 1.07 2.50 -4.04
CA GLY A 17 1.90 1.39 -4.50
C GLY A 17 1.44 0.78 -5.83
N HIS A 18 0.17 0.97 -6.21
CA HIS A 18 -0.38 0.46 -7.48
C HIS A 18 -0.20 1.45 -8.62
N LEU A 19 0.67 2.44 -8.49
CA LEU A 19 0.93 3.49 -9.47
C LEU A 19 2.42 3.70 -9.65
N SER A 20 2.80 4.15 -10.86
CA SER A 20 4.17 4.57 -11.13
C SER A 20 4.65 5.65 -10.17
N PRO A 21 5.96 5.69 -9.82
CA PRO A 21 6.49 6.75 -8.96
C PRO A 21 6.29 8.16 -9.52
N ALA A 22 6.19 8.30 -10.84
CA ALA A 22 5.87 9.56 -11.50
C ALA A 22 4.40 9.96 -11.25
N ASP A 23 3.47 9.04 -11.45
CA ASP A 23 2.03 9.26 -11.23
C ASP A 23 1.72 9.49 -9.75
N TRP A 24 2.39 8.75 -8.87
CA TRP A 24 2.25 8.94 -7.43
C TRP A 24 2.67 10.34 -6.97
N ARG A 25 3.72 10.92 -7.58
CA ARG A 25 4.10 12.32 -7.31
C ARG A 25 2.98 13.28 -7.71
N LYS A 26 2.30 13.03 -8.83
CA LYS A 26 1.14 13.82 -9.27
C LYS A 26 -0.01 13.69 -8.28
N VAL A 27 -0.36 12.47 -7.84
CA VAL A 27 -1.37 12.23 -6.80
C VAL A 27 -1.09 13.05 -5.54
N ARG A 28 0.15 13.08 -5.07
CA ARG A 28 0.52 13.88 -3.89
C ARG A 28 0.37 15.39 -4.12
N SER A 29 0.71 15.89 -5.30
CA SER A 29 0.51 17.29 -5.66
C SER A 29 -0.98 17.64 -5.71
N LEU A 30 -1.79 16.81 -6.36
CA LEU A 30 -3.25 16.98 -6.43
C LEU A 30 -3.89 16.91 -5.05
N ALA A 31 -3.46 15.97 -4.20
CA ALA A 31 -3.95 15.86 -2.83
C ALA A 31 -3.66 17.11 -2.01
N LEU A 32 -2.50 17.74 -2.21
CA LEU A 32 -2.14 18.98 -1.51
C LEU A 32 -3.02 20.14 -1.99
N ILE A 33 -3.22 20.27 -3.30
CA ILE A 33 -4.06 21.32 -3.89
C ILE A 33 -5.50 21.16 -3.39
N GLU A 34 -6.06 19.96 -3.46
CA GLU A 34 -7.44 19.68 -3.04
C GLU A 34 -7.64 19.91 -1.54
N LEU A 35 -6.67 19.52 -0.71
CA LEU A 35 -6.72 19.76 0.73
C LEU A 35 -6.69 21.26 1.04
N THR A 36 -5.86 22.01 0.32
CA THR A 36 -5.72 23.46 0.50
C THR A 36 -7.01 24.17 0.08
N ALA A 37 -7.56 23.83 -1.09
CA ALA A 37 -8.84 24.34 -1.56
C ALA A 37 -10.01 24.00 -0.62
N LEU A 38 -10.01 22.79 -0.06
CA LEU A 38 -10.99 22.37 0.94
C LEU A 38 -10.91 23.25 2.20
N PHE A 39 -9.70 23.49 2.71
CA PHE A 39 -9.50 24.29 3.91
C PHE A 39 -9.82 25.77 3.67
N ASP A 40 -9.43 26.32 2.53
CA ASP A 40 -9.74 27.70 2.14
C ASP A 40 -11.25 27.92 2.04
N ARG A 41 -11.98 26.99 1.39
CA ARG A 41 -13.45 27.05 1.30
C ARG A 41 -14.12 27.00 2.67
N LEU A 42 -13.53 26.30 3.62
CA LEU A 42 -14.06 26.17 4.99
C LEU A 42 -13.50 27.23 5.96
N GLY A 43 -12.64 28.15 5.49
CA GLY A 43 -12.01 29.16 6.33
C GLY A 43 -11.04 28.59 7.38
N ILE A 44 -10.52 27.38 7.17
CA ILE A 44 -9.61 26.70 8.09
C ILE A 44 -8.17 27.15 7.81
N THR A 45 -7.57 27.88 8.74
CA THR A 45 -6.16 28.28 8.62
C THR A 45 -5.23 27.18 9.12
N TYR A 46 -4.22 26.84 8.31
CA TYR A 46 -3.23 25.82 8.63
C TYR A 46 -1.81 26.35 8.35
N ALA A 47 -1.05 26.59 9.42
CA ALA A 47 0.34 26.97 9.33
C ALA A 47 1.23 25.73 9.16
N ARG A 48 1.76 25.52 7.96
CA ARG A 48 2.69 24.42 7.68
C ARG A 48 3.97 24.57 8.50
N ARG A 49 4.13 23.75 9.54
CA ARG A 49 5.33 23.77 10.38
C ARG A 49 6.52 23.13 9.68
N LYS A 50 7.72 23.64 9.95
CA LYS A 50 8.98 22.99 9.53
C LYS A 50 9.15 21.68 10.30
N ASN A 51 9.67 20.66 9.62
CA ASN A 51 10.01 19.39 10.26
C ASN A 51 11.10 19.64 11.31
N THR A 52 10.72 19.58 12.58
CA THR A 52 11.66 19.58 13.69
C THR A 52 11.89 18.13 14.10
N ARG A 53 13.12 17.65 13.91
CA ARG A 53 13.53 16.35 14.43
C ARG A 53 13.83 16.51 15.92
N ARG A 54 13.24 15.66 16.76
CA ARG A 54 13.67 15.57 18.16
C ARG A 54 15.05 14.90 18.19
N ARG A 55 16.02 15.48 18.90
CA ARG A 55 17.28 14.79 19.22
C ARG A 55 16.92 13.63 20.15
N ALA A 56 17.06 12.40 19.67
CA ALA A 56 16.90 11.21 20.49
C ALA A 56 18.26 10.78 21.04
N LYS A 57 18.25 10.16 22.22
CA LYS A 57 19.40 9.48 22.80
C LYS A 57 19.76 8.30 21.88
N GLU A 58 21.04 8.08 21.61
CA GLU A 58 21.53 7.01 20.73
C GLU A 58 21.02 5.64 21.21
N SER A 59 20.01 5.10 20.52
CA SER A 59 19.51 3.74 20.65
C SER A 59 19.26 3.23 19.24
N LEU A 60 19.52 1.94 19.01
CA LEU A 60 19.51 1.33 17.68
C LEU A 60 18.09 1.06 17.15
N LEU A 61 17.08 1.05 18.02
CA LEU A 61 15.67 0.88 17.64
C LEU A 61 14.79 2.06 18.05
N TYR A 62 15.11 2.73 19.15
CA TYR A 62 14.27 3.79 19.70
C TYR A 62 14.77 5.15 19.31
N GLY A 63 13.86 6.05 18.91
CA GLY A 63 14.29 7.36 18.44
C GLY A 63 15.06 7.30 17.14
N VAL A 64 14.87 6.23 16.36
CA VAL A 64 15.39 6.08 15.00
C VAL A 64 14.28 6.42 14.00
N PRO A 65 14.55 7.18 12.93
CA PRO A 65 13.57 7.43 11.89
C PRO A 65 13.12 6.13 11.21
N LEU A 66 11.83 6.03 10.85
CA LEU A 66 11.29 4.86 10.14
C LEU A 66 12.06 4.53 8.86
N THR A 67 12.52 5.55 8.13
CA THR A 67 13.33 5.38 6.91
C THR A 67 14.66 4.68 7.19
N THR A 68 15.33 5.04 8.29
CA THR A 68 16.60 4.42 8.69
C THR A 68 16.39 2.97 9.11
N LEU A 69 15.29 2.66 9.80
CA LEU A 69 14.95 1.27 10.13
C LEU A 69 14.72 0.44 8.86
N LEU A 70 13.98 0.98 7.88
CA LEU A 70 13.77 0.31 6.59
C LEU A 70 15.07 0.11 5.80
N GLU A 71 15.94 1.11 5.77
CA GLU A 71 17.26 0.99 5.14
C GLU A 71 18.09 -0.13 5.79
N GLN A 72 18.07 -0.23 7.13
CA GLN A 72 18.72 -1.32 7.86
C GLN A 72 18.12 -2.69 7.56
N ASP A 73 16.78 -2.79 7.50
CA ASP A 73 16.08 -4.02 7.16
C ASP A 73 16.42 -4.50 5.73
N ASN A 74 16.46 -3.57 4.77
CA ASN A 74 16.82 -3.84 3.38
C ASN A 74 18.27 -4.33 3.24
N LEU A 75 19.22 -3.74 3.97
CA LEU A 75 20.62 -4.18 3.99
C LEU A 75 20.80 -5.61 4.54
N ARG A 76 19.82 -6.10 5.30
CA ARG A 76 19.86 -7.44 5.90
C ARG A 76 19.20 -8.51 5.02
N HIS A 77 18.88 -8.16 3.77
CA HIS A 77 18.13 -9.02 2.85
C HIS A 77 16.79 -9.50 3.41
N VAL A 78 16.19 -8.73 4.33
CA VAL A 78 14.88 -9.04 4.88
C VAL A 78 13.83 -8.41 3.96
N GLN A 79 13.41 -9.15 2.94
CA GLN A 79 12.26 -8.82 2.06
C GLN A 79 12.29 -7.37 1.52
N ALA A 80 13.06 -7.15 0.46
CA ALA A 80 13.45 -5.84 -0.10
C ALA A 80 12.31 -4.88 -0.52
N GLU A 81 11.05 -5.28 -0.38
CA GLU A 81 9.87 -4.50 -0.82
C GLU A 81 8.95 -4.07 0.34
N GLN A 82 9.29 -4.40 1.58
CA GLN A 82 8.45 -3.99 2.70
C GLN A 82 8.64 -2.53 3.09
N LYS A 83 7.52 -1.85 3.29
CA LYS A 83 7.45 -0.41 3.60
C LYS A 83 7.20 -0.14 5.09
N VAL A 84 7.14 -1.20 5.90
CA VAL A 84 6.92 -1.17 7.35
C VAL A 84 8.14 -1.79 8.02
N PRO A 85 8.79 -1.10 8.98
CA PRO A 85 9.95 -1.65 9.68
C PRO A 85 9.67 -3.02 10.29
N LEU A 86 10.63 -3.94 10.13
CA LEU A 86 10.52 -5.35 10.52
C LEU A 86 10.09 -5.50 11.98
N VAL A 87 10.70 -4.72 12.87
CA VAL A 87 10.39 -4.76 14.31
C VAL A 87 8.93 -4.42 14.58
N ILE A 88 8.41 -3.37 13.95
CA ILE A 88 7.01 -2.97 14.11
C ILE A 88 6.09 -4.06 13.56
N ARG A 89 6.41 -4.60 12.37
CA ARG A 89 5.63 -5.68 11.77
C ARG A 89 5.59 -6.92 12.67
N LYS A 90 6.74 -7.39 13.16
CA LYS A 90 6.80 -8.58 14.03
C LYS A 90 6.02 -8.38 15.34
N ILE A 91 6.06 -7.18 15.91
CA ILE A 91 5.24 -6.82 17.08
C ILE A 91 3.75 -6.89 16.75
N LEU A 92 3.31 -6.29 15.64
CA LEU A 92 1.91 -6.33 15.21
C LEU A 92 1.45 -7.76 14.92
N ASP A 93 2.26 -8.56 14.23
CA ASP A 93 1.97 -9.97 13.91
C ASP A 93 1.90 -10.85 15.18
N HIS A 94 2.75 -10.59 16.17
CA HIS A 94 2.69 -11.26 17.46
C HIS A 94 1.39 -10.89 18.21
N LEU A 95 1.06 -9.60 18.29
CA LEU A 95 -0.17 -9.14 18.95
C LEU A 95 -1.44 -9.63 18.22
N ARG A 96 -1.41 -9.75 16.89
CA ARG A 96 -2.53 -10.36 16.13
C ARG A 96 -2.74 -11.82 16.50
N ARG A 97 -1.65 -12.59 16.63
CA ARG A 97 -1.74 -14.02 16.93
C ARG A 97 -2.14 -14.32 18.36
N HIS A 98 -1.69 -13.51 19.32
CA HIS A 98 -1.81 -13.84 20.74
C HIS A 98 -2.64 -12.84 21.56
N GLY A 99 -2.78 -11.58 21.12
CA GLY A 99 -3.35 -10.51 21.94
C GLY A 99 -4.78 -10.10 21.60
N LEU A 100 -5.35 -10.56 20.48
CA LEU A 100 -6.65 -10.06 20.01
C LEU A 100 -7.84 -10.44 20.89
N GLN A 101 -7.71 -11.51 21.67
CA GLN A 101 -8.75 -11.99 22.59
C GLN A 101 -8.51 -11.56 24.04
N GLU A 102 -7.35 -10.98 24.33
CA GLU A 102 -6.91 -10.67 25.69
C GLU A 102 -7.62 -9.44 26.24
N GLU A 103 -8.20 -9.58 27.43
CA GLU A 103 -9.02 -8.52 28.02
C GLU A 103 -8.16 -7.26 28.28
N GLY A 104 -8.63 -6.13 27.78
CA GLY A 104 -7.95 -4.86 27.97
C GLY A 104 -6.61 -4.78 27.23
N ILE A 105 -6.40 -5.52 26.14
CA ILE A 105 -5.23 -5.34 25.27
C ILE A 105 -5.05 -3.86 24.91
N LEU A 106 -3.79 -3.37 24.90
CA LEU A 106 -3.40 -1.96 24.81
C LEU A 106 -3.76 -1.09 26.04
N ARG A 107 -4.86 -1.37 26.76
CA ARG A 107 -5.31 -0.61 27.96
C ARG A 107 -4.51 -0.98 29.20
N VAL A 108 -4.48 -2.27 29.53
CA VAL A 108 -3.72 -2.79 30.67
C VAL A 108 -2.24 -2.55 30.40
N SER A 109 -1.57 -1.98 31.39
CA SER A 109 -0.13 -1.70 31.32
C SER A 109 0.64 -2.93 31.78
N GLY A 110 1.51 -3.46 30.91
CA GLY A 110 2.50 -4.47 31.33
C GLY A 110 3.49 -3.88 32.34
N SER A 111 4.24 -4.76 33.00
CA SER A 111 5.25 -4.32 33.98
C SER A 111 6.32 -3.47 33.29
N ALA A 112 6.56 -2.26 33.81
CA ALA A 112 7.56 -1.34 33.23
C ALA A 112 8.95 -1.98 33.16
N LEU A 113 9.35 -2.72 34.21
CA LEU A 113 10.60 -3.47 34.24
C LEU A 113 10.67 -4.55 33.14
N LYS A 114 9.57 -5.26 32.91
CA LYS A 114 9.51 -6.28 31.83
C LYS A 114 9.49 -5.66 30.45
N ILE A 115 8.85 -4.49 30.27
CA ILE A 115 8.88 -3.74 29.01
C ILE A 115 10.31 -3.27 28.72
N ASP A 116 11.03 -2.76 29.72
CA ASP A 116 12.41 -2.33 29.56
C ASP A 116 13.36 -3.52 29.30
N ALA A 117 13.12 -4.68 29.94
CA ALA A 117 13.85 -5.91 29.64
C ALA A 117 13.60 -6.41 28.21
N LEU A 118 12.32 -6.46 27.78
CA LEU A 118 11.93 -6.83 26.42
C LEU A 118 12.58 -5.89 25.40
N ARG A 119 12.58 -4.59 25.69
CA ARG A 119 13.26 -3.58 24.88
C ARG A 119 14.73 -3.92 24.69
N SER A 120 15.47 -4.16 25.77
CA SER A 120 16.90 -4.45 25.71
C SER A 120 17.20 -5.76 24.97
N GLU A 121 16.43 -6.82 25.20
CA GLU A 121 16.58 -8.08 24.45
C GLU A 121 16.29 -7.88 22.95
N LEU A 122 15.27 -7.10 22.62
CA LEU A 122 14.88 -6.83 21.24
C LEU A 122 15.92 -5.96 20.52
N GLU A 123 16.48 -4.94 21.18
CA GLU A 123 17.58 -4.13 20.65
C GLU A 123 18.84 -4.98 20.42
N SER A 124 19.19 -5.84 21.38
CA SER A 124 20.34 -6.74 21.27
C SER A 124 20.18 -7.74 20.13
N CYS A 125 19.03 -8.42 20.05
CA CYS A 125 18.78 -9.33 18.93
C CYS A 125 18.69 -8.57 17.62
N TYR A 126 17.98 -7.45 17.54
CA TYR A 126 17.96 -6.67 16.32
C TYR A 126 19.37 -6.23 15.91
N ASN A 127 20.33 -6.02 16.81
CA ASN A 127 21.71 -5.73 16.40
C ASN A 127 22.47 -6.98 15.90
N GLY A 128 22.39 -8.10 16.62
CA GLY A 128 23.20 -9.30 16.35
C GLY A 128 22.59 -10.36 15.43
N CYS A 129 21.26 -10.34 15.26
CA CYS A 129 20.49 -11.36 14.56
C CYS A 129 20.46 -11.07 13.05
N ARG A 130 20.89 -12.04 12.22
CA ARG A 130 20.66 -12.02 10.75
C ARG A 130 19.30 -12.60 10.35
N SER A 131 18.59 -13.26 11.28
CA SER A 131 17.31 -13.93 11.03
C SER A 131 16.13 -13.14 11.60
N PRO A 132 15.10 -12.81 10.78
CA PRO A 132 13.84 -12.20 11.23
C PRO A 132 13.02 -13.04 12.21
N GLU A 133 13.25 -14.36 12.28
CA GLU A 133 12.52 -15.31 13.09
C GLU A 133 12.87 -15.15 14.58
N GLN A 134 14.12 -14.80 14.87
CA GLN A 134 14.64 -14.63 16.23
C GLN A 134 13.93 -13.50 16.98
N LEU A 135 13.51 -12.44 16.28
CA LEU A 135 12.68 -11.38 16.87
C LEU A 135 11.34 -11.92 17.37
N GLY A 136 10.73 -12.86 16.65
CA GLY A 136 9.48 -13.51 17.06
C GLY A 136 9.65 -14.35 18.33
N VAL A 137 10.79 -15.02 18.47
CA VAL A 137 11.14 -15.80 19.67
C VAL A 137 11.28 -14.89 20.88
N VAL A 138 11.98 -13.76 20.76
CA VAL A 138 12.10 -12.77 21.85
C VAL A 138 10.71 -12.31 22.30
N LEU A 139 9.84 -11.91 21.36
CA LEU A 139 8.48 -11.45 21.68
C LEU A 139 7.66 -12.51 22.44
N SER A 140 7.81 -13.79 22.08
CA SER A 140 7.07 -14.90 22.72
C SER A 140 7.44 -15.17 24.18
N ARG A 141 8.57 -14.63 24.67
CA ARG A 141 9.00 -14.78 26.07
C ARG A 141 8.31 -13.78 27.02
N PHE A 142 7.57 -12.82 26.48
CA PHE A 142 6.91 -11.76 27.23
C PHE A 142 5.40 -11.81 27.04
N GLY A 143 4.65 -11.25 27.99
CA GLY A 143 3.19 -11.15 27.90
C GLY A 143 2.75 -10.14 26.85
N VAL A 144 1.52 -10.32 26.36
CA VAL A 144 0.95 -9.43 25.33
C VAL A 144 0.82 -7.98 25.80
N HIS A 145 0.66 -7.75 27.11
CA HIS A 145 0.56 -6.40 27.68
C HIS A 145 1.92 -5.69 27.69
N GLU A 146 3.02 -6.42 27.92
CA GLU A 146 4.38 -5.90 27.75
C GLU A 146 4.65 -5.56 26.28
N VAL A 147 4.31 -6.46 25.35
CA VAL A 147 4.50 -6.24 23.90
C VAL A 147 3.65 -5.07 23.39
N ALA A 148 2.42 -4.92 23.87
CA ALA A 148 1.57 -3.76 23.61
C ALA A 148 2.16 -2.46 24.21
N GLY A 149 2.74 -2.54 25.40
CA GLY A 149 3.48 -1.45 26.04
C GLY A 149 4.66 -0.99 25.17
N LEU A 150 5.45 -1.94 24.68
CA LEU A 150 6.56 -1.74 23.76
C LEU A 150 6.11 -1.03 22.46
N LEU A 151 5.04 -1.50 21.81
CA LEU A 151 4.50 -0.87 20.59
C LEU A 151 4.19 0.61 20.82
N LYS A 152 3.47 0.93 21.91
CA LYS A 152 3.14 2.31 22.29
C LYS A 152 4.39 3.16 22.53
N GLN A 153 5.39 2.60 23.20
CA GLN A 153 6.66 3.30 23.43
C GLN A 153 7.42 3.58 22.14
N LEU A 154 7.54 2.61 21.22
CA LEU A 154 8.23 2.77 19.94
C LEU A 154 7.61 3.91 19.12
N LEU A 155 6.28 3.89 18.95
CA LEU A 155 5.55 4.92 18.20
C LEU A 155 5.72 6.32 18.81
N ARG A 156 5.59 6.42 20.14
CA ARG A 156 5.70 7.70 20.86
C ARG A 156 7.11 8.27 20.85
N ASN A 157 8.12 7.40 20.79
CA ASN A 157 9.53 7.76 20.81
C ASN A 157 10.14 7.95 19.42
N LEU A 158 9.36 7.85 18.34
CA LEU A 158 9.84 8.21 17.00
C LEU A 158 10.35 9.67 17.00
N PRO A 159 11.44 9.99 16.27
CA PRO A 159 11.98 11.36 16.18
C PRO A 159 10.96 12.38 15.66
N GLU A 160 10.06 11.89 14.81
CA GLU A 160 8.90 12.59 14.28
C GLU A 160 7.68 11.69 14.49
N PRO A 161 6.52 12.22 14.94
CA PRO A 161 5.31 11.41 15.10
C PRO A 161 4.92 10.70 13.81
N LEU A 162 4.21 9.58 13.92
CA LEU A 162 3.80 8.78 12.77
C LEU A 162 2.98 9.60 11.75
N LEU A 163 2.15 10.53 12.24
CA LEU A 163 1.34 11.45 11.40
C LEU A 163 2.12 12.68 10.90
N THR A 164 3.43 12.74 11.12
CA THR A 164 4.37 13.82 10.79
C THR A 164 4.09 15.14 11.52
N ASN A 165 5.14 15.88 11.88
CA ASN A 165 4.98 17.21 12.47
C ASN A 165 4.38 18.21 11.48
N LYS A 166 4.63 17.98 10.19
CA LYS A 166 4.08 18.75 9.10
C LYS A 166 2.56 18.74 9.15
N TYR A 167 1.94 17.56 9.08
CA TYR A 167 0.49 17.41 8.91
C TYR A 167 -0.30 17.15 10.20
N ALA A 168 0.36 16.88 11.34
CA ALA A 168 -0.33 16.56 12.60
C ALA A 168 -1.39 17.60 13.00
N GLU A 169 -1.12 18.90 12.81
CA GLU A 169 -2.09 19.97 13.09
C GLU A 169 -3.30 19.90 12.13
N ALA A 170 -3.06 19.67 10.84
CA ALA A 170 -4.12 19.50 9.86
C ALA A 170 -5.01 18.28 10.14
N PHE A 171 -4.43 17.17 10.64
CA PHE A 171 -5.20 16.02 11.11
C PHE A 171 -6.16 16.41 12.24
N LEU A 172 -5.71 17.19 13.22
CA LEU A 172 -6.56 17.62 14.35
C LEU A 172 -7.71 18.53 13.90
N LEU A 173 -7.45 19.39 12.91
CA LEU A 173 -8.44 20.33 12.37
C LEU A 173 -9.61 19.62 11.66
N VAL A 174 -9.44 18.37 11.24
CA VAL A 174 -10.52 17.56 10.63
C VAL A 174 -11.75 17.51 11.52
N GLN A 175 -11.60 17.43 12.85
CA GLN A 175 -12.76 17.36 13.75
C GLN A 175 -13.72 18.56 13.58
N GLY A 176 -13.19 19.73 13.20
CA GLY A 176 -13.99 20.94 13.00
C GLY A 176 -14.70 21.02 11.64
N ILE A 177 -14.47 20.08 10.73
CA ILE A 177 -15.11 20.08 9.41
C ILE A 177 -16.60 19.70 9.57
N PRO A 178 -17.55 20.44 8.95
CA PRO A 178 -18.98 20.29 9.26
C PRO A 178 -19.58 18.93 8.89
N THR A 179 -19.21 18.38 7.73
CA THR A 179 -19.81 17.14 7.24
C THR A 179 -18.85 15.96 7.37
N LEU A 180 -19.41 14.79 7.68
CA LEU A 180 -18.62 13.56 7.79
C LEU A 180 -17.90 13.21 6.47
N LEU A 181 -18.56 13.42 5.32
CA LEU A 181 -17.96 13.10 4.03
C LEU A 181 -16.74 13.98 3.74
N GLU A 182 -16.82 15.28 4.06
CA GLU A 182 -15.67 16.17 3.97
C GLU A 182 -14.58 15.83 5.00
N GLN A 183 -14.95 15.36 6.20
CA GLN A 183 -13.98 14.86 7.17
C GLN A 183 -13.21 13.64 6.65
N ILE A 184 -13.92 12.65 6.09
CA ILE A 184 -13.31 11.46 5.47
C ILE A 184 -12.44 11.88 4.28
N LYS A 185 -12.92 12.79 3.43
CA LYS A 185 -12.14 13.35 2.31
C LYS A 185 -10.86 14.01 2.80
N ALA A 186 -10.93 14.88 3.81
CA ALA A 186 -9.74 15.53 4.38
C ALA A 186 -8.74 14.50 4.94
N LEU A 187 -9.22 13.48 5.67
CA LEU A 187 -8.36 12.40 6.18
C LEU A 187 -7.70 11.60 5.06
N ASN A 188 -8.46 11.25 4.02
CA ASN A 188 -7.93 10.55 2.84
C ASN A 188 -6.79 11.36 2.21
N LEU A 189 -7.02 12.65 1.93
CA LEU A 189 -6.00 13.53 1.35
C LEU A 189 -4.76 13.63 2.24
N LEU A 190 -4.94 13.78 3.56
CA LEU A 190 -3.84 13.82 4.52
C LEU A 190 -3.03 12.52 4.54
N VAL A 191 -3.70 11.36 4.48
CA VAL A 191 -3.05 10.04 4.40
C VAL A 191 -2.23 9.90 3.12
N LEU A 192 -2.76 10.33 1.97
CA LEU A 192 -2.02 10.30 0.69
C LEU A 192 -0.78 11.21 0.70
N LEU A 193 -0.79 12.28 1.50
CA LEU A 193 0.33 13.21 1.65
C LEU A 193 1.46 12.70 2.54
N LEU A 194 1.20 11.72 3.42
CA LEU A 194 2.20 11.16 4.32
C LEU A 194 3.40 10.56 3.52
N PRO A 195 4.62 10.60 4.08
CA PRO A 195 5.74 9.82 3.56
C PRO A 195 5.40 8.33 3.48
N GLU A 196 6.03 7.60 2.57
CA GLU A 196 5.70 6.20 2.30
C GLU A 196 5.85 5.30 3.54
N ALA A 197 6.99 5.38 4.24
CA ALA A 197 7.22 4.63 5.47
C ALA A 197 6.14 4.91 6.54
N ASN A 198 5.81 6.19 6.74
CA ASN A 198 4.77 6.62 7.69
C ASN A 198 3.39 6.09 7.27
N ARG A 199 3.02 6.23 6.00
CA ARG A 199 1.73 5.82 5.45
C ARG A 199 1.54 4.30 5.52
N ALA A 200 2.57 3.52 5.18
CA ALA A 200 2.52 2.07 5.26
C ALA A 200 2.48 1.57 6.71
N THR A 201 3.31 2.15 7.58
CA THR A 201 3.32 1.82 9.02
C THR A 201 1.98 2.19 9.67
N LEU A 202 1.40 3.33 9.31
CA LEU A 202 0.07 3.73 9.77
C LEU A 202 -1.00 2.74 9.30
N LEU A 203 -0.99 2.32 8.03
CA LEU A 203 -1.93 1.32 7.51
C LEU A 203 -1.86 0.01 8.30
N ALA A 204 -0.65 -0.53 8.47
CA ALA A 204 -0.45 -1.78 9.21
C ALA A 204 -0.95 -1.68 10.66
N LEU A 205 -0.73 -0.52 11.30
CA LEU A 205 -1.20 -0.23 12.64
C LEU A 205 -2.72 -0.09 12.70
N VAL A 206 -3.35 0.73 11.85
CA VAL A 206 -4.81 0.92 11.91
C VAL A 206 -5.56 -0.37 11.60
N ASN A 207 -5.06 -1.20 10.67
CA ASN A 207 -5.61 -2.53 10.40
C ASN A 207 -5.57 -3.41 11.66
N PHE A 208 -4.44 -3.43 12.38
CA PHE A 208 -4.35 -4.15 13.65
C PHE A 208 -5.31 -3.59 14.71
N LEU A 209 -5.44 -2.27 14.79
CA LEU A 209 -6.39 -1.66 15.74
C LEU A 209 -7.85 -1.99 15.37
N ALA A 210 -8.18 -2.06 14.08
CA ALA A 210 -9.49 -2.52 13.61
C ALA A 210 -9.73 -3.97 14.02
N ASP A 211 -8.75 -4.87 13.80
CA ASP A 211 -8.79 -6.27 14.24
C ASP A 211 -9.09 -6.40 15.76
N VAL A 212 -8.50 -5.52 16.58
CA VAL A 212 -8.76 -5.46 18.03
C VAL A 212 -10.22 -5.05 18.28
N THR A 213 -10.69 -3.98 17.62
CA THR A 213 -12.03 -3.44 17.87
C THR A 213 -13.16 -4.32 17.36
N GLU A 214 -12.92 -5.14 16.32
CA GLU A 214 -13.88 -6.15 15.86
C GLU A 214 -14.14 -7.25 16.91
N ARG A 215 -13.20 -7.44 17.83
CA ARG A 215 -13.27 -8.43 18.92
C ARG A 215 -13.63 -7.81 20.28
N ASP A 216 -14.22 -6.60 20.27
CA ASP A 216 -14.63 -5.87 21.49
C ASP A 216 -15.50 -6.72 22.44
N GLY A 217 -16.35 -7.59 21.90
CA GLY A 217 -17.16 -8.52 22.70
C GLY A 217 -16.37 -9.49 23.58
N ARG A 218 -15.08 -9.72 23.29
CA ARG A 218 -14.18 -10.57 24.09
C ARG A 218 -13.11 -9.77 24.82
N ASN A 219 -12.39 -8.92 24.10
CA ASN A 219 -11.27 -8.15 24.69
C ASN A 219 -11.71 -6.87 25.42
N ARG A 220 -12.99 -6.47 25.32
CA ARG A 220 -13.58 -5.26 25.95
C ARG A 220 -12.95 -3.94 25.51
N MET A 221 -12.38 -3.91 24.31
CA MET A 221 -11.71 -2.75 23.72
C MET A 221 -12.49 -2.17 22.52
N SER A 222 -13.48 -1.32 22.84
CA SER A 222 -14.22 -0.55 21.83
C SER A 222 -13.32 0.40 21.02
N VAL A 223 -13.78 0.79 19.83
CA VAL A 223 -13.05 1.75 18.96
C VAL A 223 -12.73 3.07 19.69
N GLN A 224 -13.61 3.52 20.58
CA GLN A 224 -13.38 4.71 21.40
C GLN A 224 -12.27 4.48 22.42
N ASN A 225 -12.26 3.34 23.11
CA ASN A 225 -11.24 2.97 24.09
C ASN A 225 -9.85 2.88 23.44
N VAL A 226 -9.78 2.16 22.31
CA VAL A 226 -8.54 2.02 21.53
C VAL A 226 -8.04 3.39 21.05
N ALA A 227 -8.92 4.23 20.52
CA ALA A 227 -8.54 5.56 20.03
C ALA A 227 -7.99 6.47 21.14
N MET A 228 -8.59 6.47 22.32
CA MET A 228 -8.10 7.27 23.47
C MET A 228 -6.68 6.86 23.89
N ILE A 229 -6.38 5.56 23.87
CA ILE A 229 -5.07 5.03 24.24
C ILE A 229 -4.02 5.29 23.16
N MET A 230 -4.41 5.16 21.88
CA MET A 230 -3.47 5.22 20.76
C MET A 230 -3.19 6.65 20.27
N ALA A 231 -4.16 7.57 20.39
CA ALA A 231 -4.01 8.95 19.93
C ALA A 231 -2.75 9.66 20.48
N PRO A 232 -2.41 9.59 21.79
CA PRO A 232 -1.18 10.18 22.30
C PRO A 232 0.10 9.61 21.68
N ASN A 233 0.09 8.37 21.20
CA ASN A 233 1.24 7.74 20.57
C ASN A 233 1.38 8.11 19.08
N LEU A 234 0.27 8.49 18.42
CA LEU A 234 0.26 8.91 17.02
C LEU A 234 0.64 10.39 16.83
N PHE A 235 0.17 11.25 17.73
CA PHE A 235 0.38 12.70 17.67
C PHE A 235 1.57 13.18 18.53
N ALA A 236 2.04 12.33 19.45
CA ALA A 236 3.14 12.60 20.38
C ALA A 236 3.11 14.00 21.02
N PRO A 237 1.96 14.42 21.62
CA PRO A 237 1.83 15.74 22.22
C PRO A 237 2.92 15.94 23.28
N LYS A 238 3.53 17.13 23.31
CA LYS A 238 4.47 17.48 24.39
C LYS A 238 3.72 17.31 25.72
N ARG A 239 4.31 16.64 26.71
CA ARG A 239 3.74 16.53 28.07
C ARG A 239 3.46 17.95 28.57
N ARG A 240 2.20 18.36 28.55
CA ARG A 240 1.73 19.69 28.93
C ARG A 240 0.71 19.53 30.05
N LYS A 241 0.61 20.56 30.89
CA LYS A 241 -0.40 20.63 31.96
C LYS A 241 -1.81 20.48 31.37
N ALA A 242 -2.75 19.95 32.15
CA ALA A 242 -4.15 19.85 31.74
C ALA A 242 -4.78 21.25 31.65
N THR A 243 -4.58 21.91 30.52
CA THR A 243 -5.27 23.15 30.16
C THR A 243 -6.42 22.82 29.20
N GLU A 244 -7.42 23.69 29.14
CA GLU A 244 -8.57 23.53 28.24
C GLU A 244 -8.15 23.28 26.79
N ASP A 245 -7.15 24.01 26.30
CA ASP A 245 -6.60 23.80 24.95
C ASP A 245 -5.98 22.41 24.76
N ASN A 246 -5.29 21.88 25.76
CA ASN A 246 -4.69 20.54 25.66
C ASN A 246 -5.77 19.45 25.71
N LEU A 247 -6.86 19.67 26.45
CA LEU A 247 -8.02 18.77 26.44
C LEU A 247 -8.74 18.79 25.09
N ARG A 248 -8.91 19.97 24.47
CA ARG A 248 -9.46 20.10 23.11
C ARG A 248 -8.61 19.33 22.10
N VAL A 249 -7.29 19.49 22.14
CA VAL A 249 -6.35 18.74 21.28
C VAL A 249 -6.44 17.24 21.52
N ALA A 250 -6.54 16.79 22.77
CA ALA A 250 -6.68 15.37 23.09
C ALA A 250 -8.00 14.77 22.56
N ARG A 251 -9.11 15.52 22.66
CA ARG A 251 -10.42 15.13 22.09
C ARG A 251 -10.35 15.04 20.56
N ALA A 252 -9.72 16.02 19.91
CA ALA A 252 -9.51 16.02 18.46
C ALA A 252 -8.66 14.82 18.01
N ALA A 253 -7.51 14.60 18.67
CA ALA A 253 -6.63 13.48 18.39
C ALA A 253 -7.34 12.13 18.54
N THR A 254 -8.17 11.99 19.59
CA THR A 254 -8.99 10.79 19.82
C THR A 254 -10.02 10.60 18.72
N SER A 255 -10.76 11.67 18.36
CA SER A 255 -11.77 11.60 17.31
C SER A 255 -11.17 11.20 15.97
N VAL A 256 -10.04 11.81 15.60
CA VAL A 256 -9.30 11.51 14.37
C VAL A 256 -8.79 10.06 14.40
N THR A 257 -8.17 9.62 15.49
CA THR A 257 -7.69 8.23 15.61
C THR A 257 -8.83 7.22 15.47
N ARG A 258 -10.00 7.51 16.05
CA ARG A 258 -11.19 6.68 15.90
C ARG A 258 -11.68 6.63 14.44
N MET A 259 -11.65 7.75 13.72
CA MET A 259 -12.01 7.79 12.29
C MET A 259 -10.99 7.05 11.42
N LEU A 260 -9.69 7.15 11.75
CA LEU A 260 -8.63 6.40 11.06
C LEU A 260 -8.85 4.89 11.16
N ILE A 261 -9.26 4.39 12.33
CA ILE A 261 -9.56 2.97 12.55
C ILE A 261 -10.84 2.59 11.81
N TRP A 262 -11.92 3.35 12.01
CA TRP A 262 -13.25 2.99 11.49
C TRP A 262 -13.37 3.05 9.96
N TYR A 263 -12.74 4.03 9.33
CA TYR A 263 -12.82 4.24 7.87
C TYR A 263 -11.57 3.78 7.13
N GLN A 264 -10.72 2.94 7.72
CA GLN A 264 -9.41 2.56 7.17
C GLN A 264 -9.45 2.10 5.69
N GLN A 265 -10.52 1.42 5.28
CA GLN A 265 -10.70 0.92 3.90
C GLN A 265 -10.88 2.05 2.87
N LEU A 266 -11.33 3.23 3.29
CA LEU A 266 -11.58 4.39 2.43
C LEU A 266 -10.36 5.33 2.34
N LEU A 267 -9.54 5.37 3.38
CA LEU A 267 -8.54 6.41 3.57
C LEU A 267 -7.26 6.20 2.74
N TRP A 268 -7.01 4.99 2.26
CA TRP A 268 -5.87 4.64 1.42
C TRP A 268 -6.22 4.55 -0.06
N ILE A 269 -7.38 5.06 -0.49
CA ILE A 269 -7.76 5.02 -1.91
C ILE A 269 -7.40 6.35 -2.57
N VAL A 270 -6.83 6.28 -3.77
CA VAL A 270 -6.62 7.45 -4.64
C VAL A 270 -7.98 7.85 -5.22
N PRO A 271 -8.47 9.09 -4.98
CA PRO A 271 -9.72 9.56 -5.56
C PRO A 271 -9.73 9.41 -7.09
N SER A 272 -10.86 8.95 -7.66
CA SER A 272 -10.99 8.74 -9.10
C SER A 272 -10.82 10.04 -9.91
N GLN A 273 -11.15 11.19 -9.32
CA GLN A 273 -10.90 12.49 -9.96
C GLN A 273 -9.41 12.73 -10.21
N PHE A 274 -8.53 12.25 -9.33
CA PHE A 274 -7.08 12.37 -9.52
C PHE A 274 -6.59 11.47 -10.65
N MET A 275 -7.13 10.26 -10.76
CA MET A 275 -6.88 9.38 -11.91
C MET A 275 -7.31 10.03 -13.22
N GLY A 276 -8.50 10.66 -13.24
CA GLY A 276 -8.98 11.40 -14.41
C GLY A 276 -8.06 12.57 -14.81
N GLN A 277 -7.57 13.35 -13.85
CA GLN A 277 -6.63 14.45 -14.12
C GLN A 277 -5.27 13.96 -14.65
N ILE A 278 -4.72 12.91 -14.05
CA ILE A 278 -3.48 12.28 -14.54
C ILE A 278 -3.67 11.80 -15.98
N ARG A 279 -4.76 11.09 -16.26
CA ARG A 279 -5.06 10.59 -17.60
C ARG A 279 -5.23 11.71 -18.62
N LEU A 280 -5.92 12.78 -18.25
CA LEU A 280 -6.07 13.94 -19.12
C LEU A 280 -4.72 14.56 -19.50
N GLU A 281 -3.80 14.70 -18.55
CA GLU A 281 -2.46 15.23 -18.81
C GLU A 281 -1.71 14.35 -19.81
N TYR A 282 -1.65 13.03 -19.56
CA TYR A 282 -1.00 12.10 -20.48
C TYR A 282 -1.66 12.08 -21.86
N ARG A 283 -3.00 12.12 -21.94
CA ARG A 283 -3.74 12.19 -23.21
C ARG A 283 -3.33 13.40 -24.03
N ILE A 284 -3.28 14.58 -23.42
CA ILE A 284 -2.84 15.81 -24.10
C ILE A 284 -1.40 15.67 -24.62
N HIS A 285 -0.50 15.09 -23.82
CA HIS A 285 0.88 14.85 -24.25
C HIS A 285 0.99 13.83 -25.38
N TYR A 286 0.22 12.74 -25.31
CA TYR A 286 0.12 11.70 -26.31
C TYR A 286 -0.36 12.26 -27.65
N GLU A 287 -1.49 12.97 -27.65
CA GLU A 287 -2.06 13.60 -28.85
C GLU A 287 -1.10 14.62 -29.48
N LYS A 288 -0.44 15.46 -28.68
CA LYS A 288 0.56 16.41 -29.18
C LYS A 288 1.76 15.71 -29.84
N LYS A 289 2.22 14.60 -29.28
CA LYS A 289 3.32 13.80 -29.85
C LYS A 289 2.91 13.19 -31.18
N HIS A 290 1.75 12.54 -31.23
CA HIS A 290 1.23 11.93 -32.45
C HIS A 290 0.89 12.96 -33.54
N ALA A 291 0.38 14.14 -33.19
CA ALA A 291 0.16 15.22 -34.14
C ALA A 291 1.48 15.70 -34.79
N LYS A 292 2.56 15.81 -34.00
CA LYS A 292 3.90 16.16 -34.51
C LYS A 292 4.47 15.07 -35.40
N GLU A 293 4.35 13.81 -35.02
CA GLU A 293 4.78 12.66 -35.82
C GLU A 293 4.01 12.56 -37.14
N ASN A 294 2.68 12.73 -37.11
CA ASN A 294 1.86 12.75 -38.31
C ASN A 294 2.21 13.93 -39.22
N LYS A 295 2.54 15.11 -38.65
CA LYS A 295 3.04 16.26 -39.43
C LYS A 295 4.41 15.97 -40.07
N LYS A 296 5.32 15.31 -39.33
CA LYS A 296 6.64 14.89 -39.86
C LYS A 296 6.51 13.82 -40.94
N LYS A 297 5.68 12.80 -40.72
CA LYS A 297 5.34 11.76 -41.71
C LYS A 297 4.64 12.35 -42.93
N ARG A 298 3.76 13.35 -42.78
CA ARG A 298 3.13 14.07 -43.89
C ARG A 298 4.13 14.89 -44.70
N ASN A 299 5.10 15.53 -44.03
CA ASN A 299 6.19 16.23 -44.69
C ASN A 299 7.15 15.27 -45.42
N GLN A 300 7.39 14.07 -44.87
CA GLN A 300 8.20 13.02 -45.53
C GLN A 300 7.41 12.26 -46.63
N ARG A 301 6.10 12.08 -46.48
CA ARG A 301 5.21 11.47 -47.49
C ARG A 301 5.00 12.36 -48.73
N LYS A 302 5.36 13.64 -48.68
CA LYS A 302 5.47 14.46 -49.90
C LYS A 302 6.61 14.02 -50.84
N GLU A 303 7.50 13.12 -50.40
CA GLU A 303 8.59 12.56 -51.24
C GLU A 303 8.45 11.06 -51.57
N ARG A 304 7.46 10.35 -51.02
CA ARG A 304 7.20 8.94 -51.38
C ARG A 304 5.75 8.59 -51.09
N ALA A 305 4.94 8.61 -52.14
CA ALA A 305 3.59 8.06 -52.14
C ALA A 305 3.69 6.54 -52.28
N THR A 306 3.29 5.79 -51.24
CA THR A 306 2.71 4.44 -51.37
C THR A 306 2.16 3.97 -50.01
N TRP A 307 0.87 3.62 -50.04
CA TRP A 307 0.17 2.52 -49.37
C TRP A 307 0.53 2.17 -47.91
N PHE A 308 -0.43 2.33 -47.00
CA PHE A 308 -0.84 1.31 -46.03
C PHE A 308 -2.08 1.82 -45.27
N GLU A 309 -3.13 1.02 -45.29
CA GLU A 309 -4.39 1.20 -44.59
C GLU A 309 -4.24 1.00 -43.07
N PRO A 310 -5.14 1.55 -42.23
CA PRO A 310 -5.19 1.27 -40.80
C PRO A 310 -5.62 -0.19 -40.58
N ARG A 311 -4.89 -0.92 -39.73
CA ARG A 311 -5.35 -2.23 -39.26
C ARG A 311 -6.68 -2.06 -38.52
N GLU A 312 -7.71 -2.74 -39.01
CA GLU A 312 -9.02 -2.86 -38.39
C GLU A 312 -8.90 -3.40 -36.97
N ASN A 313 -9.81 -2.92 -36.12
CA ASN A 313 -9.89 -3.24 -34.71
C ASN A 313 -10.14 -4.74 -34.47
N GLU A 314 -9.27 -5.39 -33.71
CA GLU A 314 -9.63 -6.59 -32.94
C GLU A 314 -10.40 -6.15 -31.68
N ASP A 315 -11.64 -5.67 -31.84
CA ASP A 315 -12.44 -5.05 -30.75
C ASP A 315 -12.80 -6.02 -29.61
N GLY A 316 -12.56 -7.33 -29.78
CA GLY A 316 -12.82 -8.37 -28.76
C GLY A 316 -11.58 -9.05 -28.18
N LEU A 317 -10.36 -8.72 -28.61
CA LEU A 317 -9.14 -9.39 -28.13
C LEU A 317 -8.21 -8.40 -27.39
N LEU A 318 -7.65 -8.88 -26.29
CA LEU A 318 -6.64 -8.19 -25.49
C LEU A 318 -5.29 -8.88 -25.70
N ARG A 319 -4.31 -8.15 -26.23
CA ARG A 319 -2.93 -8.63 -26.28
C ARG A 319 -2.23 -8.34 -24.97
N VAL A 320 -1.82 -9.38 -24.26
CA VAL A 320 -1.22 -9.32 -22.92
C VAL A 320 0.20 -9.84 -22.98
N ARG A 321 1.15 -9.00 -22.57
CA ARG A 321 2.57 -9.34 -22.51
C ARG A 321 2.92 -9.87 -21.11
N VAL A 322 3.69 -10.95 -21.01
CA VAL A 322 4.16 -11.48 -19.73
C VAL A 322 5.61 -11.08 -19.54
N ASP A 323 5.90 -10.26 -18.54
CA ASP A 323 7.27 -9.92 -18.18
C ASP A 323 7.89 -11.10 -17.41
N HIS A 324 8.83 -11.81 -18.03
CA HIS A 324 9.69 -12.79 -17.36
C HIS A 324 11.03 -12.15 -17.02
N GLU A 325 11.58 -12.46 -15.85
CA GLU A 325 12.94 -12.03 -15.49
C GLU A 325 13.95 -12.60 -16.51
N GLY A 326 14.55 -11.73 -17.33
CA GLY A 326 15.69 -12.07 -18.19
C GLY A 326 15.40 -12.59 -19.60
N SER A 327 14.15 -12.62 -20.08
CA SER A 327 13.85 -12.93 -21.50
C SER A 327 12.83 -11.97 -22.12
N ALA A 328 12.79 -11.89 -23.45
CA ALA A 328 11.75 -11.14 -24.16
C ALA A 328 10.39 -11.76 -23.82
N GLY A 329 9.50 -10.96 -23.22
CA GLY A 329 8.21 -11.43 -22.73
C GLY A 329 7.35 -12.10 -23.80
N THR A 330 6.64 -13.17 -23.42
CA THR A 330 5.68 -13.85 -24.30
C THR A 330 4.40 -13.01 -24.40
N THR A 331 3.74 -13.03 -25.56
CA THR A 331 2.47 -12.33 -25.77
C THR A 331 1.35 -13.34 -25.92
N HIS A 332 0.29 -13.17 -25.13
CA HIS A 332 -0.91 -14.00 -25.14
C HIS A 332 -2.12 -13.16 -25.59
N GLN A 333 -3.08 -13.80 -26.24
CA GLN A 333 -4.34 -13.16 -26.62
C GLN A 333 -5.45 -13.67 -25.68
N VAL A 334 -6.18 -12.75 -25.09
CA VAL A 334 -7.31 -13.02 -24.18
C VAL A 334 -8.56 -12.40 -24.76
N ALA A 335 -9.65 -13.17 -24.85
CA ALA A 335 -10.93 -12.67 -25.33
C ALA A 335 -11.57 -11.80 -24.24
N LEU A 336 -12.07 -10.62 -24.61
CA LEU A 336 -12.78 -9.73 -23.70
C LEU A 336 -14.28 -9.93 -23.79
N ASN A 337 -14.93 -9.97 -22.64
CA ASN A 337 -16.36 -9.83 -22.45
C ASN A 337 -16.63 -8.77 -21.37
N ASP A 338 -17.88 -8.34 -21.23
CA ASP A 338 -18.27 -7.29 -20.28
C ASP A 338 -18.01 -7.66 -18.80
N ALA A 339 -17.83 -8.95 -18.50
CA ALA A 339 -17.53 -9.46 -17.17
C ALA A 339 -16.03 -9.77 -16.96
N THR A 340 -15.17 -9.47 -17.92
CA THR A 340 -13.75 -9.86 -17.88
C THR A 340 -13.03 -9.06 -16.80
N THR A 341 -12.52 -9.76 -15.80
CA THR A 341 -11.80 -9.16 -14.68
C THR A 341 -10.30 -9.27 -14.88
N ALA A 342 -9.53 -8.43 -14.21
CA ALA A 342 -8.07 -8.50 -14.25
C ALA A 342 -7.57 -9.89 -13.81
N GLY A 343 -8.22 -10.50 -12.81
CA GLY A 343 -7.91 -11.85 -12.35
C GLY A 343 -8.22 -12.93 -13.37
N SER A 344 -9.32 -12.82 -14.14
CA SER A 344 -9.63 -13.80 -15.20
C SER A 344 -8.60 -13.73 -16.33
N VAL A 345 -8.16 -12.52 -16.71
CA VAL A 345 -7.06 -12.33 -17.68
C VAL A 345 -5.77 -12.99 -17.20
N VAL A 346 -5.37 -12.75 -15.95
CA VAL A 346 -4.15 -13.36 -15.37
C VAL A 346 -4.26 -14.89 -15.34
N GLY A 347 -5.45 -15.42 -14.99
CA GLY A 347 -5.72 -16.85 -15.00
C GLY A 347 -5.66 -17.49 -16.40
N GLU A 348 -6.23 -16.84 -17.41
CA GLU A 348 -6.17 -17.31 -18.80
C GLU A 348 -4.73 -17.33 -19.34
N VAL A 349 -3.95 -16.28 -19.05
CA VAL A 349 -2.53 -16.22 -19.39
C VAL A 349 -1.76 -17.38 -18.75
N PHE A 350 -2.02 -17.69 -17.49
CA PHE A 350 -1.41 -18.85 -16.81
C PHE A 350 -1.75 -20.18 -17.50
N LEU A 351 -3.03 -20.38 -17.87
CA LEU A 351 -3.46 -21.59 -18.57
C LEU A 351 -2.79 -21.71 -19.96
N ALA A 352 -2.69 -20.60 -20.70
CA ALA A 352 -2.01 -20.56 -21.99
C ALA A 352 -0.52 -20.92 -21.87
N MET A 353 0.18 -20.35 -20.89
CA MET A 353 1.59 -20.66 -20.61
C MET A 353 1.81 -22.15 -20.30
N ASN A 354 0.93 -22.76 -19.48
CA ASN A 354 1.02 -24.18 -19.14
C ASN A 354 0.71 -25.10 -20.33
N PHE A 355 -0.23 -24.70 -21.18
CA PHE A 355 -0.53 -25.42 -22.41
C PHE A 355 0.67 -25.42 -23.37
N GLU A 356 1.32 -24.27 -23.55
CA GLU A 356 2.53 -24.14 -24.36
C GLU A 356 3.72 -24.94 -23.80
N ALA A 357 3.87 -24.99 -22.47
CA ALA A 357 4.88 -25.82 -21.83
C ALA A 357 4.64 -27.32 -22.10
N ARG A 358 3.40 -27.80 -21.89
CA ARG A 358 3.04 -29.19 -22.21
C ARG A 358 3.21 -29.54 -23.68
N LYS A 359 2.85 -28.62 -24.58
CA LYS A 359 3.05 -28.81 -26.03
C LYS A 359 4.54 -28.97 -26.37
N ARG A 360 5.41 -28.19 -25.73
CA ARG A 360 6.87 -28.32 -25.86
C ARG A 360 7.35 -29.69 -25.37
N ASP A 361 6.91 -30.13 -24.19
CA ASP A 361 7.29 -31.44 -23.62
C ASP A 361 6.86 -32.62 -24.50
N ILE A 362 5.70 -32.54 -25.14
CA ILE A 362 5.24 -33.55 -26.11
C ILE A 362 6.12 -33.54 -27.37
N SER A 363 6.47 -32.35 -27.86
CA SER A 363 7.27 -32.20 -29.09
C SER A 363 8.74 -32.61 -28.95
N THR A 364 9.30 -32.59 -27.73
CA THR A 364 10.69 -32.98 -27.45
C THR A 364 10.88 -34.48 -27.20
N GLY A 365 9.83 -35.29 -27.35
CA GLY A 365 9.88 -36.75 -27.23
C GLY A 365 9.80 -37.21 -25.77
N GLY A 366 8.68 -37.83 -25.41
CA GLY A 366 8.40 -38.30 -24.05
C GLY A 366 9.44 -39.29 -23.51
N GLY A 367 10.29 -38.81 -22.62
CA GLY A 367 10.99 -39.65 -21.65
C GLY A 367 10.02 -40.04 -20.52
N SER A 368 9.85 -41.35 -20.32
CA SER A 368 8.98 -42.02 -19.34
C SER A 368 8.89 -41.35 -17.94
N PRO A 369 7.72 -41.37 -17.24
CA PRO A 369 7.48 -40.64 -15.99
C PRO A 369 8.14 -41.24 -14.72
N HIS A 370 9.23 -41.99 -14.85
CA HIS A 370 9.92 -42.63 -13.73
C HIS A 370 11.43 -42.38 -13.74
N ARG A 371 11.82 -41.31 -13.05
CA ARG A 371 13.10 -41.00 -12.37
C ARG A 371 13.47 -39.52 -12.55
N ARG A 372 12.73 -38.64 -11.87
CA ARG A 372 13.37 -37.49 -11.24
C ARG A 372 13.57 -37.88 -9.78
N SER A 373 14.83 -38.04 -9.41
CA SER A 373 15.25 -38.28 -8.04
C SER A 373 14.67 -37.21 -7.12
N SER A 374 14.28 -37.64 -5.93
CA SER A 374 13.61 -36.90 -4.85
C SER A 374 14.44 -35.75 -4.23
N GLU A 375 15.51 -35.28 -4.88
CA GLU A 375 16.50 -34.39 -4.24
C GLU A 375 16.74 -33.05 -4.96
N GLN A 376 16.00 -32.75 -6.05
CA GLN A 376 16.12 -31.47 -6.77
C GLN A 376 14.82 -30.66 -6.87
N GLN A 377 13.78 -31.01 -6.10
CA GLN A 377 12.52 -30.25 -6.06
C GLN A 377 12.54 -29.02 -5.15
N SER A 378 13.66 -28.65 -4.51
CA SER A 378 13.65 -27.60 -3.48
C SER A 378 14.03 -26.18 -3.91
N SER A 379 14.24 -25.88 -5.20
CA SER A 379 14.70 -24.51 -5.56
C SER A 379 14.24 -23.93 -6.89
N ASP A 380 13.19 -24.47 -7.54
CA ASP A 380 12.64 -23.88 -8.77
C ASP A 380 11.17 -23.49 -8.57
N HIS A 381 10.95 -22.30 -8.01
CA HIS A 381 9.63 -21.65 -7.87
C HIS A 381 8.97 -21.25 -9.22
N ARG A 382 9.37 -21.88 -10.33
CA ARG A 382 9.01 -21.46 -11.70
C ARG A 382 7.66 -21.96 -12.20
N PHE A 383 6.95 -22.76 -11.41
CA PHE A 383 5.60 -23.21 -11.76
C PHE A 383 4.71 -23.18 -10.52
N ALA A 384 3.86 -22.16 -10.41
CA ALA A 384 2.67 -22.29 -9.57
C ALA A 384 1.93 -23.55 -10.04
N THR A 385 1.64 -24.47 -9.12
CA THR A 385 0.97 -25.73 -9.45
C THR A 385 -0.50 -25.53 -9.78
N ASP A 386 -1.08 -24.40 -9.37
CA ASP A 386 -2.47 -24.00 -9.61
C ASP A 386 -2.63 -22.50 -9.89
N VAL A 387 -3.79 -22.14 -10.46
CA VAL A 387 -4.14 -20.75 -10.81
C VAL A 387 -4.19 -19.86 -9.55
N ASN A 388 -4.67 -20.39 -8.42
CA ASN A 388 -4.81 -19.62 -7.20
C ASN A 388 -3.47 -19.18 -6.63
N THR A 389 -2.46 -20.06 -6.63
CA THR A 389 -1.10 -19.67 -6.22
C THR A 389 -0.53 -18.67 -7.21
N PHE A 390 -0.80 -18.81 -8.51
CA PHE A 390 -0.33 -17.84 -9.51
C PHE A 390 -0.90 -16.44 -9.27
N LEU A 391 -2.20 -16.32 -9.01
CA LEU A 391 -2.90 -15.06 -8.71
C LEU A 391 -2.42 -14.37 -7.43
N GLN A 392 -1.79 -15.09 -6.50
CA GLN A 392 -1.22 -14.48 -5.29
C GLN A 392 0.01 -13.61 -5.60
N TYR A 393 0.77 -13.99 -6.64
CA TYR A 393 2.05 -13.35 -6.97
C TYR A 393 2.03 -12.59 -8.29
N HIS A 394 1.02 -12.78 -9.14
CA HIS A 394 0.94 -12.15 -10.46
C HIS A 394 -0.24 -11.21 -10.55
N TRP A 395 -0.01 -10.06 -11.18
CA TRP A 395 -1.00 -9.00 -11.33
C TRP A 395 -1.00 -8.43 -12.74
N LEU A 396 -2.16 -7.93 -13.18
CA LEU A 396 -2.31 -7.25 -14.45
C LEU A 396 -1.99 -5.75 -14.29
N TYR A 397 -1.25 -5.20 -15.24
CA TYR A 397 -0.88 -3.79 -15.30
C TYR A 397 -1.39 -3.16 -16.59
N GLU A 398 -1.98 -1.97 -16.48
CA GLU A 398 -2.07 -1.03 -17.60
C GLU A 398 -0.75 -0.23 -17.65
N VAL A 399 -0.10 -0.18 -18.80
CA VAL A 399 1.20 0.48 -18.98
C VAL A 399 1.15 1.42 -20.19
N GLY A 400 1.59 2.65 -19.99
CA GLY A 400 1.64 3.64 -21.06
C GLY A 400 0.27 4.16 -21.50
N GLY A 401 0.25 4.83 -22.66
CA GLY A 401 -0.94 5.50 -23.15
C GLY A 401 -1.26 6.74 -22.30
N TYR A 402 -2.36 6.68 -21.55
CA TYR A 402 -2.83 7.76 -20.69
C TYR A 402 -2.34 7.64 -19.24
N ILE A 403 -1.39 6.77 -18.94
CA ILE A 403 -0.80 6.64 -17.62
C ILE A 403 0.65 6.18 -17.73
N GLY A 404 1.46 6.32 -16.68
CA GLY A 404 2.77 5.67 -16.63
C GLY A 404 2.62 4.16 -16.52
N TRP A 405 2.14 3.71 -15.37
CA TRP A 405 1.60 2.36 -15.19
C TRP A 405 0.72 2.31 -13.95
N ARG A 406 -0.26 1.40 -13.96
CA ARG A 406 -1.11 1.09 -12.81
C ARG A 406 -1.30 -0.41 -12.67
N GLN A 407 -1.16 -0.92 -11.45
CA GLN A 407 -1.53 -2.29 -11.08
C GLN A 407 -3.04 -2.35 -10.84
N LEU A 408 -3.70 -3.35 -11.41
CA LEU A 408 -5.14 -3.53 -11.27
C LEU A 408 -5.46 -4.58 -10.21
N GLU A 409 -6.46 -4.31 -9.37
CA GLU A 409 -7.00 -5.33 -8.47
C GLU A 409 -7.65 -6.46 -9.28
N HIS A 410 -7.59 -7.70 -8.79
CA HIS A 410 -8.12 -8.87 -9.52
C HIS A 410 -9.61 -8.77 -9.86
N ASN A 411 -10.40 -8.04 -9.08
CA ASN A 411 -11.82 -7.80 -9.31
C ASN A 411 -12.11 -6.64 -10.30
N THR A 412 -11.08 -5.94 -10.78
CA THR A 412 -11.23 -4.79 -11.69
C THR A 412 -11.77 -5.23 -13.04
N ASN A 413 -12.78 -4.53 -13.56
CA ASN A 413 -13.29 -4.80 -14.90
C ASN A 413 -12.33 -4.22 -15.96
N VAL A 414 -11.80 -5.09 -16.81
CA VAL A 414 -10.77 -4.75 -17.81
C VAL A 414 -11.36 -3.95 -18.97
N THR A 415 -12.62 -4.20 -19.37
CA THR A 415 -13.26 -3.42 -20.44
C THR A 415 -13.48 -1.98 -20.02
N ALA A 416 -13.85 -1.75 -18.75
CA ALA A 416 -13.97 -0.42 -18.18
C ALA A 416 -12.62 0.32 -18.17
N VAL A 417 -11.53 -0.33 -17.76
CA VAL A 417 -10.19 0.28 -17.78
C VAL A 417 -9.74 0.56 -19.22
N ARG A 418 -10.00 -0.34 -20.17
CA ARG A 418 -9.70 -0.14 -21.60
C ARG A 418 -10.47 1.02 -22.20
N ALA A 419 -11.72 1.25 -21.79
CA ALA A 419 -12.49 2.42 -22.22
C ALA A 419 -11.85 3.74 -21.74
N GLU A 420 -11.28 3.74 -20.53
CA GLU A 420 -10.58 4.92 -19.98
C GLU A 420 -9.17 5.12 -20.57
N ASN A 421 -8.50 4.05 -21.02
CA ASN A 421 -7.17 4.08 -21.62
C ASN A 421 -7.07 3.08 -22.81
N PRO A 422 -7.61 3.44 -23.99
CA PRO A 422 -7.69 2.53 -25.14
C PRO A 422 -6.33 2.23 -25.80
N VAL A 423 -5.30 3.01 -25.47
CA VAL A 423 -3.94 2.91 -26.00
C VAL A 423 -2.96 2.28 -25.00
N ALA A 424 -3.47 1.69 -23.90
CA ALA A 424 -2.66 1.00 -22.92
C ALA A 424 -2.05 -0.29 -23.49
N GLU A 425 -0.82 -0.57 -23.09
CA GLU A 425 -0.25 -1.92 -23.16
C GLU A 425 -0.62 -2.69 -21.90
N TRP A 426 -0.96 -3.97 -22.07
CA TRP A 426 -1.40 -4.84 -20.99
C TRP A 426 -0.30 -5.82 -20.62
N VAL A 427 0.10 -5.82 -19.36
CA VAL A 427 1.28 -6.57 -18.92
C VAL A 427 0.95 -7.36 -17.66
N VAL A 428 1.24 -8.67 -17.66
CA VAL A 428 1.25 -9.47 -16.43
C VAL A 428 2.66 -9.44 -15.88
N ARG A 429 2.79 -9.04 -14.60
CA ARG A 429 4.06 -9.05 -13.87
C ARG A 429 3.96 -9.88 -12.61
N CYS A 430 5.09 -10.42 -12.21
CA CYS A 430 5.24 -11.10 -10.94
C CYS A 430 5.79 -10.14 -9.88
N ASN A 431 5.16 -10.13 -8.70
CA ASN A 431 5.58 -9.37 -7.51
C ASN A 431 6.14 -10.34 -6.45
N HIS A 432 7.10 -11.19 -6.81
CA HIS A 432 7.83 -11.95 -5.80
C HIS A 432 8.66 -10.98 -4.96
N SER A 433 8.45 -10.98 -3.63
CA SER A 433 9.48 -10.51 -2.72
C SER A 433 10.65 -11.49 -2.82
N ARG A 434 11.70 -11.13 -3.55
CA ARG A 434 12.97 -11.87 -3.55
C ARG A 434 13.64 -11.80 -2.18
#